data_AF-A0A916RMA2-F1
#
_entry.id   AF-A0A916RMA2-F1
#
_cell.length_a   1.000
_cell.length_b   1.000
_cell.length_c   1.000
_cell.angle_alpha   90.00
_cell.angle_beta   90.00
_cell.angle_gamma   90.00
#
_symmetry.space_group_name_H-M   'P 1'
#
loop_
_entity.id
_entity.type
_entity.pdbx_description
1 polymer ?
#
loop_
_entity_poly.entity_id
_entity_poly.type
_entity_poly.pdbx_seq_one_letter_code
_entity_poly.pdbx_strand_id
1 'polypeptide(L)'
;MKNLQQYQEYLYYIIKQTEKYNIDNIARTKAYQDFYFKHPEIQWALVATVVSRNAGWNMTDLELPPYKHMLNKNERQQLFMTYERANWLIFSDAYPQLLLYELSKSVPIPWETCLKELRVSSFMIKEWKHFKKTNNKKRLMAALIINEQNVIQRPVIMQPFFKQHIFLRAPYLLQNYLMLNAVLLPTSNGNLYGEFVHGFTKVTNRITLGKKLASQIFHPQIHTSLIEFLLQVEHTGSRRDYEQLFSINLPKSPMLRLLYPIVDHQDNIRNDWYKLGGIRKKWYTWQTFEIKEVGQSFYQKRNLLFAYHYVKKALNKVDD
;
A
#
# COMPACT_ATOMS: atom_id res chain seq x y z
N MET A 1 34.26 19.64 11.20
CA MET A 1 33.13 20.60 11.24
C MET A 1 32.34 20.62 9.94
N LYS A 2 32.93 20.84 8.75
CA LYS A 2 32.20 20.81 7.45
C LYS A 2 31.37 19.53 7.18
N ASN A 3 31.89 18.34 7.49
CA ASN A 3 31.16 17.08 7.26
C ASN A 3 29.93 16.87 8.17
N LEU A 4 29.87 17.50 9.34
CA LEU A 4 28.75 17.33 10.28
C LEU A 4 27.56 18.24 9.92
N GLN A 5 27.84 19.46 9.46
CA GLN A 5 26.83 20.41 9.01
C GLN A 5 26.14 19.92 7.74
N GLN A 6 26.92 19.46 6.76
CA GLN A 6 26.40 18.88 5.52
C GLN A 6 25.55 17.61 5.76
N TYR A 7 25.92 16.81 6.76
CA TYR A 7 25.14 15.65 7.20
C TYR A 7 23.75 16.04 7.73
N GLN A 8 23.69 17.07 8.57
CA GLN A 8 22.43 17.58 9.12
C GLN A 8 21.53 18.17 8.03
N GLU A 9 22.13 18.83 7.03
CA GLU A 9 21.41 19.34 5.86
C GLU A 9 20.74 18.20 5.05
N TYR A 10 21.43 17.07 4.84
CA TYR A 10 20.83 15.91 4.16
C TYR A 10 19.67 15.31 4.94
N LEU A 11 19.82 15.13 6.25
CA LEU A 11 18.73 14.62 7.08
C LEU A 11 17.55 15.57 7.09
N TYR A 12 17.80 16.87 7.25
CA TYR A 12 16.76 17.89 7.20
C TYR A 12 16.00 17.84 5.86
N TYR A 13 16.73 17.78 4.74
CA TYR A 13 16.14 17.62 3.42
C TYR A 13 15.28 16.35 3.32
N ILE A 14 15.81 15.20 3.72
CA ILE A 14 15.10 13.91 3.65
C ILE A 14 13.81 13.96 4.49
N ILE A 15 13.89 14.49 5.71
CA ILE A 15 12.75 14.61 6.62
C ILE A 15 11.69 15.53 5.99
N LYS A 16 12.08 16.71 5.50
CA LYS A 16 11.15 17.68 4.91
C LYS A 16 10.50 17.17 3.63
N GLN A 17 11.24 16.49 2.77
CA GLN A 17 10.64 15.84 1.59
C GLN A 17 9.70 14.71 1.98
N THR A 18 10.06 13.92 3.00
CA THR A 18 9.19 12.86 3.51
C THR A 18 7.88 13.45 4.04
N GLU A 19 7.94 14.49 4.87
CA GLU A 19 6.75 15.19 5.39
C GLU A 19 5.88 15.75 4.25
N LYS A 20 6.51 16.42 3.27
CA LYS A 20 5.83 17.01 2.10
C LYS A 20 5.01 15.99 1.31
N TYR A 21 5.55 14.80 1.06
CA TYR A 21 4.87 13.77 0.27
C TYR A 21 4.02 12.81 1.10
N ASN A 22 4.13 12.83 2.43
CA ASN A 22 3.33 11.98 3.32
C ASN A 22 2.01 12.62 3.78
N ILE A 23 1.51 13.62 3.06
CA ILE A 23 0.28 14.36 3.41
C ILE A 23 -1.02 13.57 3.11
N ASP A 24 -1.04 12.76 2.06
CA ASP A 24 -2.20 11.95 1.67
C ASP A 24 -1.78 10.78 0.75
N ASN A 25 -2.74 9.90 0.42
CA ASN A 25 -2.47 8.74 -0.43
C ASN A 25 -1.98 9.13 -1.83
N ILE A 26 -2.49 10.22 -2.41
CA ILE A 26 -2.14 10.65 -3.77
C ILE A 26 -0.67 11.08 -3.83
N ALA A 27 -0.25 11.96 -2.92
CA ALA A 27 1.10 12.47 -2.84
C ALA A 27 2.12 11.35 -2.61
N ARG A 28 1.82 10.40 -1.71
CA ARG A 28 2.66 9.22 -1.46
C ARG A 28 2.82 8.34 -2.69
N THR A 29 1.69 8.06 -3.35
CA THR A 29 1.68 7.20 -4.54
C THR A 29 2.50 7.82 -5.67
N LYS A 30 2.34 9.13 -5.91
CA LYS A 30 3.10 9.86 -6.93
C LYS A 30 4.59 9.89 -6.60
N ALA A 31 4.94 10.11 -5.34
CA ALA A 31 6.33 10.09 -4.90
C ALA A 31 7.01 8.73 -5.11
N TYR A 32 6.31 7.61 -4.88
CA TYR A 32 6.83 6.28 -5.24
C TYR A 32 6.97 6.08 -6.75
N GLN A 33 5.99 6.55 -7.52
CA GLN A 33 5.95 6.43 -8.98
C GLN A 33 7.14 7.16 -9.59
N ASP A 34 7.30 8.44 -9.25
CA ASP A 34 8.37 9.30 -9.75
C ASP A 34 9.74 8.74 -9.36
N PHE A 35 9.87 8.25 -8.12
CA PHE A 35 11.11 7.63 -7.66
C PHE A 35 11.45 6.37 -8.47
N TYR A 36 10.49 5.49 -8.71
CA TYR A 36 10.72 4.27 -9.49
C TYR A 36 11.18 4.58 -10.92
N PHE A 37 10.51 5.52 -11.59
CA PHE A 37 10.89 5.88 -12.96
C PHE A 37 12.29 6.51 -13.04
N LYS A 38 12.76 7.17 -11.97
CA LYS A 38 14.14 7.65 -11.87
C LYS A 38 15.14 6.54 -11.48
N HIS A 39 14.70 5.55 -10.70
CA HIS A 39 15.54 4.52 -10.09
C HIS A 39 14.93 3.11 -10.23
N PRO A 40 14.82 2.57 -11.46
CA PRO A 40 14.10 1.32 -11.73
C PRO A 40 14.75 0.08 -11.10
N GLU A 41 16.02 0.16 -10.66
CA GLU A 41 16.67 -0.87 -9.85
C GLU A 41 16.04 -1.06 -8.47
N ILE A 42 15.37 -0.05 -7.93
CA ILE A 42 14.63 -0.13 -6.67
C ILE A 42 13.20 -0.61 -6.94
N GLN A 43 13.11 -1.89 -7.33
CA GLN A 43 11.87 -2.55 -7.77
C GLN A 43 10.70 -2.41 -6.78
N TRP A 44 10.96 -2.32 -5.48
CA TRP A 44 9.93 -2.12 -4.47
C TRP A 44 9.15 -0.80 -4.67
N ALA A 45 9.77 0.26 -5.19
CA ALA A 45 9.07 1.52 -5.42
C ALA A 45 7.91 1.36 -6.43
N LEU A 46 8.06 0.51 -7.46
CA LEU A 46 6.95 0.17 -8.36
C LEU A 46 5.85 -0.62 -7.64
N VAL A 47 6.24 -1.60 -6.81
CA VAL A 47 5.28 -2.36 -5.99
C VAL A 47 4.49 -1.42 -5.08
N ALA A 48 5.17 -0.52 -4.40
CA ALA A 48 4.57 0.49 -3.53
C ALA A 48 3.65 1.44 -4.30
N THR A 49 4.05 1.87 -5.50
CA THR A 49 3.21 2.68 -6.41
C THR A 49 1.87 1.98 -6.68
N VAL A 50 1.93 0.74 -7.17
CA VAL A 50 0.74 0.00 -7.61
C VAL A 50 -0.14 -0.38 -6.42
N VAL A 51 0.45 -0.81 -5.31
CA VAL A 51 -0.30 -1.16 -4.09
C VAL A 51 -0.90 0.07 -3.42
N SER A 52 -0.21 1.22 -3.42
CA SER A 52 -0.75 2.45 -2.83
C SER A 52 -1.89 3.05 -3.63
N ARG A 53 -1.88 2.92 -4.98
CA ARG A 53 -3.06 3.21 -5.80
C ARG A 53 -4.29 2.42 -5.36
N ASN A 54 -4.07 1.14 -5.05
CA ASN A 54 -5.13 0.27 -4.57
C ASN A 54 -5.68 0.71 -3.22
N ALA A 55 -4.83 1.17 -2.30
CA ALA A 55 -5.29 1.73 -1.04
C ALA A 55 -6.18 2.98 -1.24
N GLY A 56 -5.83 3.87 -2.17
CA GLY A 56 -6.61 5.08 -2.45
C GLY A 56 -8.04 4.77 -2.84
N TRP A 57 -8.24 3.87 -3.80
CA TRP A 57 -9.59 3.49 -4.21
C TRP A 57 -10.35 2.73 -3.13
N ASN A 58 -9.67 2.00 -2.25
CA ASN A 58 -10.33 1.33 -1.12
C ASN A 58 -10.88 2.36 -0.14
N MET A 59 -10.17 3.47 0.07
CA MET A 59 -10.64 4.58 0.89
C MET A 59 -11.88 5.25 0.30
N THR A 60 -11.90 5.50 -1.02
CA THR A 60 -13.03 6.20 -1.66
C THR A 60 -14.25 5.31 -1.90
N ASP A 61 -14.08 4.00 -2.03
CA ASP A 61 -15.19 3.05 -2.14
C ASP A 61 -16.08 3.01 -0.90
N LEU A 62 -15.55 3.36 0.28
CA LEU A 62 -16.34 3.52 1.50
C LEU A 62 -17.48 4.54 1.33
N GLU A 63 -17.37 5.47 0.38
CA GLU A 63 -18.39 6.48 0.10
C GLU A 63 -19.44 6.03 -0.94
N LEU A 64 -19.32 4.81 -1.50
CA LEU A 64 -20.29 4.25 -2.43
C LEU A 64 -21.58 3.77 -1.73
N PRO A 65 -22.73 3.73 -2.45
CA PRO A 65 -24.02 3.38 -1.85
C PRO A 65 -24.06 2.02 -1.12
N PRO A 66 -23.47 0.92 -1.63
CA PRO A 66 -23.47 -0.35 -0.90
C PRO A 66 -22.75 -0.25 0.46
N TYR A 67 -21.59 0.40 0.50
CA TYR A 67 -20.83 0.59 1.75
C TYR A 67 -21.54 1.52 2.72
N LYS A 68 -22.17 2.61 2.23
CA LYS A 68 -22.99 3.52 3.06
C LYS A 68 -24.21 2.84 3.68
N HIS A 69 -24.77 1.83 3.01
CA HIS A 69 -25.89 1.06 3.55
C HIS A 69 -25.40 0.06 4.60
N MET A 70 -24.28 -0.62 4.34
CA MET A 70 -23.75 -1.69 5.21
C MET A 70 -23.02 -1.17 6.45
N LEU A 71 -22.44 0.03 6.37
CA LEU A 71 -21.56 0.59 7.39
C LEU A 71 -22.02 2.01 7.76
N ASN A 72 -22.12 2.27 9.06
CA ASN A 72 -22.42 3.60 9.54
C ASN A 72 -21.23 4.56 9.33
N LYS A 73 -21.45 5.87 9.48
CA LYS A 73 -20.42 6.89 9.26
C LYS A 73 -19.16 6.68 10.10
N ASN A 74 -19.30 6.25 11.37
CA ASN A 74 -18.16 6.04 12.26
C ASN A 74 -17.33 4.83 11.84
N GLU A 75 -17.97 3.72 11.45
CA GLU A 75 -17.28 2.53 10.93
C GLU A 75 -16.49 2.85 9.66
N ARG A 76 -17.09 3.59 8.73
CA ARG A 76 -16.42 4.02 7.50
C ARG A 76 -15.24 4.95 7.78
N GLN A 77 -15.40 5.92 8.69
CA GLN A 77 -14.29 6.79 9.11
C GLN A 77 -13.15 5.98 9.75
N GLN A 78 -13.46 4.97 10.57
CA GLN A 78 -12.47 4.11 11.19
C GLN A 78 -11.72 3.24 10.19
N LEU A 79 -12.42 2.72 9.16
CA LEU A 79 -11.80 2.00 8.05
C LEU A 79 -10.92 2.92 7.20
N PHE A 80 -11.37 4.13 6.91
CA PHE A 80 -10.55 5.14 6.24
C PHE A 80 -9.26 5.42 7.05
N MET A 81 -9.39 5.71 8.34
CA MET A 81 -8.24 5.97 9.23
C MET A 81 -7.29 4.78 9.32
N THR A 82 -7.80 3.55 9.21
CA THR A 82 -6.99 2.34 9.13
C THR A 82 -6.10 2.33 7.90
N TYR A 83 -6.69 2.54 6.71
CA TYR A 83 -5.94 2.60 5.47
C TYR A 83 -4.93 3.75 5.52
N GLU A 84 -5.38 4.92 5.98
CA GLU A 84 -4.58 6.13 6.01
C GLU A 84 -3.36 5.95 6.93
N ARG A 85 -3.59 5.49 8.17
CA ARG A 85 -2.51 5.26 9.14
C ARG A 85 -1.51 4.20 8.68
N ALA A 86 -1.97 3.12 8.07
CA ALA A 86 -1.08 2.08 7.55
C ALA A 86 -0.18 2.63 6.43
N ASN A 87 -0.77 3.32 5.44
CA ASN A 87 -0.01 3.89 4.32
C ASN A 87 0.94 4.99 4.80
N TRP A 88 0.51 5.84 5.74
CA TRP A 88 1.33 6.89 6.32
C TRP A 88 2.57 6.33 7.05
N LEU A 89 2.39 5.26 7.84
CA LEU A 89 3.49 4.60 8.55
C LEU A 89 4.49 3.91 7.60
N ILE A 90 3.98 3.24 6.56
CA ILE A 90 4.85 2.63 5.54
C ILE A 90 5.67 3.70 4.83
N PHE A 91 5.04 4.81 4.44
CA PHE A 91 5.71 5.88 3.71
C PHE A 91 6.76 6.61 4.56
N SER A 92 6.41 6.99 5.78
CA SER A 92 7.36 7.58 6.73
C SER A 92 8.52 6.65 7.11
N ASP A 93 8.45 5.35 6.78
CA ASP A 93 9.57 4.42 6.94
C ASP A 93 10.38 4.25 5.67
N ALA A 94 9.73 3.91 4.57
CA ALA A 94 10.43 3.51 3.37
C ALA A 94 10.94 4.70 2.56
N TYR A 95 10.14 5.77 2.41
CA TYR A 95 10.50 6.91 1.57
C TYR A 95 11.80 7.64 1.99
N PRO A 96 12.07 7.88 3.30
CA PRO A 96 13.36 8.47 3.67
C PRO A 96 14.56 7.56 3.33
N GLN A 97 14.39 6.23 3.30
CA GLN A 97 15.42 5.30 2.83
C GLN A 97 15.66 5.44 1.33
N LEU A 98 14.60 5.66 0.56
CA LEU A 98 14.67 5.91 -0.89
C LEU A 98 15.40 7.21 -1.21
N LEU A 99 15.04 8.31 -0.54
CA LEU A 99 15.71 9.60 -0.70
C LEU A 99 17.19 9.54 -0.31
N LEU A 100 17.51 8.82 0.77
CA LEU A 100 18.89 8.58 1.15
C LEU A 100 19.66 7.87 0.02
N TYR A 101 19.05 6.85 -0.61
CA TYR A 101 19.64 6.10 -1.72
C TYR A 101 19.96 7.00 -2.90
N GLU A 102 18.99 7.79 -3.32
CA GLU A 102 19.14 8.77 -4.40
C GLU A 102 20.28 9.74 -4.10
N LEU A 103 20.29 10.37 -2.92
CA LEU A 103 21.36 11.30 -2.54
C LEU A 103 22.74 10.63 -2.55
N SER A 104 22.83 9.38 -2.09
CA SER A 104 24.11 8.65 -2.02
C SER A 104 24.73 8.32 -3.38
N LYS A 105 23.99 8.51 -4.49
CA LYS A 105 24.56 8.38 -5.83
C LYS A 105 25.42 9.57 -6.23
N SER A 106 25.14 10.74 -5.67
CA SER A 106 25.80 11.99 -6.05
C SER A 106 26.83 12.45 -5.01
N VAL A 107 26.65 12.04 -3.75
CA VAL A 107 27.51 12.49 -2.65
C VAL A 107 27.88 11.34 -1.71
N PRO A 108 29.08 11.36 -1.09
CA PRO A 108 29.41 10.45 0.00
C PRO A 108 28.52 10.72 1.21
N ILE A 109 27.85 9.68 1.71
CA ILE A 109 26.94 9.78 2.87
C ILE A 109 27.29 8.72 3.91
N PRO A 110 27.32 9.08 5.22
CA PRO A 110 27.46 8.11 6.31
C PRO A 110 26.16 7.31 6.45
N TRP A 111 25.98 6.33 5.55
CA TRP A 111 24.75 5.63 5.28
C TRP A 111 24.12 4.99 6.53
N GLU A 112 24.92 4.27 7.31
CA GLU A 112 24.43 3.59 8.52
C GLU A 112 23.97 4.57 9.59
N THR A 113 24.72 5.66 9.81
CA THR A 113 24.34 6.71 10.77
C THR A 113 23.06 7.41 10.33
N CYS A 114 22.94 7.79 9.04
CA CYS A 114 21.71 8.38 8.49
C CYS A 114 20.50 7.47 8.71
N LEU A 115 20.61 6.18 8.36
CA LEU A 115 19.49 5.25 8.53
C LEU A 115 19.09 5.09 10.01
N LYS A 116 20.06 5.09 10.94
CA LYS A 116 19.77 5.04 12.38
C LYS A 116 19.02 6.29 12.85
N GLU A 117 19.44 7.48 12.42
CA GLU A 117 18.76 8.73 12.77
C GLU A 117 17.36 8.83 12.15
N LEU A 118 17.17 8.27 10.95
CA LEU A 118 15.86 8.08 10.31
C LEU A 118 15.03 6.93 10.94
N ARG A 119 15.51 6.33 12.04
CA ARG A 119 14.84 5.25 12.79
C ARG A 119 14.53 4.01 11.95
N VAL A 120 15.34 3.75 10.94
CA VAL A 120 15.19 2.59 10.06
C VAL A 120 15.61 1.33 10.81
N SER A 121 14.84 0.25 10.63
CA SER A 121 15.10 -1.02 11.32
C SER A 121 16.52 -1.53 11.06
N SER A 122 17.16 -2.13 12.07
CA SER A 122 18.48 -2.74 11.91
C SER A 122 18.49 -3.89 10.89
N PHE A 123 17.33 -4.49 10.62
CA PHE A 123 17.11 -5.37 9.48
C PHE A 123 17.33 -4.65 8.14
N MET A 124 16.65 -3.53 7.89
CA MET A 124 16.80 -2.79 6.64
C MET A 124 18.19 -2.19 6.45
N ILE A 125 18.85 -1.74 7.53
CA ILE A 125 20.25 -1.28 7.46
C ILE A 125 21.16 -2.39 6.89
N LYS A 126 21.00 -3.65 7.36
CA LYS A 126 21.76 -4.80 6.85
C LYS A 126 21.43 -5.10 5.39
N GLU A 127 20.16 -5.04 5.01
CA GLU A 127 19.72 -5.35 3.64
C GLU A 127 20.16 -4.27 2.63
N TRP A 128 20.14 -2.99 3.01
CA TRP A 128 20.74 -1.91 2.20
C TRP A 128 22.24 -2.09 2.04
N LYS A 129 22.98 -2.44 3.11
CA LYS A 129 24.42 -2.72 3.04
C LYS A 129 24.71 -3.89 2.10
N HIS A 130 23.86 -4.92 2.10
CA HIS A 130 23.97 -6.03 1.16
C HIS A 130 23.70 -5.58 -0.29
N PHE A 131 22.61 -4.85 -0.51
CA PHE A 131 22.25 -4.34 -1.84
C PHE A 131 23.35 -3.47 -2.45
N LYS A 132 23.99 -2.57 -1.67
CA LYS A 132 25.11 -1.75 -2.14
C LYS A 132 26.31 -2.57 -2.62
N LYS A 133 26.49 -3.80 -2.12
CA LYS A 133 27.59 -4.69 -2.51
C LYS A 133 27.23 -5.61 -3.69
N THR A 134 25.97 -6.04 -3.78
CA THR A 134 25.56 -7.11 -4.70
C THR A 134 24.61 -6.67 -5.80
N ASN A 135 24.02 -5.47 -5.68
CA ASN A 135 22.95 -4.97 -6.53
C ASN A 135 21.77 -5.95 -6.67
N ASN A 136 21.53 -6.80 -5.65
CA ASN A 136 20.46 -7.80 -5.69
C ASN A 136 19.07 -7.17 -5.49
N LYS A 137 18.50 -6.67 -6.59
CA LYS A 137 17.21 -5.96 -6.66
C LYS A 137 16.07 -6.76 -6.02
N LYS A 138 15.98 -8.06 -6.35
CA LYS A 138 14.94 -8.96 -5.86
C LYS A 138 15.00 -9.16 -4.35
N ARG A 139 16.21 -9.28 -3.80
CA ARG A 139 16.42 -9.39 -2.34
C ARG A 139 16.04 -8.11 -1.62
N LEU A 140 16.47 -6.95 -2.12
CA LEU A 140 16.10 -5.67 -1.52
C LEU A 140 14.58 -5.47 -1.55
N MET A 141 13.94 -5.80 -2.68
CA MET A 141 12.48 -5.72 -2.80
C MET A 141 11.78 -6.63 -1.79
N ALA A 142 12.22 -7.87 -1.65
CA ALA A 142 11.68 -8.79 -0.65
C ALA A 142 11.88 -8.26 0.79
N ALA A 143 13.04 -7.66 1.08
CA ALA A 143 13.34 -7.07 2.38
C ALA A 143 12.41 -5.90 2.70
N LEU A 144 12.19 -4.98 1.76
CA LEU A 144 11.26 -3.85 1.94
C LEU A 144 9.82 -4.34 2.16
N ILE A 145 9.37 -5.37 1.43
CA ILE A 145 8.07 -6.03 1.68
C ILE A 145 8.00 -6.65 3.08
N ILE A 146 9.08 -7.27 3.57
CA ILE A 146 9.08 -7.83 4.93
C ILE A 146 9.01 -6.69 5.96
N ASN A 147 9.79 -5.63 5.75
CA ASN A 147 9.89 -4.51 6.66
C ASN A 147 8.57 -3.77 6.79
N GLU A 148 7.94 -3.36 5.68
CA GLU A 148 6.66 -2.63 5.70
C GLU A 148 5.59 -3.41 6.50
N GLN A 149 5.52 -4.73 6.33
CA GLN A 149 4.49 -5.57 6.93
C GLN A 149 4.69 -5.76 8.44
N ASN A 150 5.94 -5.67 8.91
CA ASN A 150 6.26 -5.67 10.34
C ASN A 150 6.10 -4.28 10.97
N VAL A 151 6.45 -3.21 10.25
CA VAL A 151 6.27 -1.80 10.69
C VAL A 151 4.81 -1.55 11.08
N ILE A 152 3.84 -2.00 10.26
CA ILE A 152 2.41 -1.77 10.54
C ILE A 152 1.80 -2.73 11.57
N GLN A 153 2.48 -3.84 11.92
CA GLN A 153 1.85 -4.93 12.68
C GLN A 153 1.36 -4.49 14.06
N ARG A 154 2.23 -3.88 14.87
CA ARG A 154 1.86 -3.41 16.21
C ARG A 154 1.02 -2.12 16.18
N PRO A 155 1.45 -1.05 15.50
CA PRO A 155 0.78 0.25 15.61
C PRO A 155 -0.57 0.31 14.89
N VAL A 156 -0.84 -0.59 13.93
CA VAL A 156 -2.12 -0.65 13.21
C VAL A 156 -2.85 -1.96 13.52
N ILE A 157 -2.30 -3.10 13.10
CA ILE A 157 -3.06 -4.37 13.09
C ILE A 157 -3.40 -4.88 14.51
N MET A 158 -2.57 -4.60 15.51
CA MET A 158 -2.75 -5.08 16.88
C MET A 158 -3.45 -4.09 17.82
N GLN A 159 -3.84 -2.90 17.36
CA GLN A 159 -4.54 -1.94 18.22
C GLN A 159 -5.85 -2.53 18.77
N PRO A 160 -6.21 -2.29 20.05
CA PRO A 160 -7.39 -2.88 20.69
C PRO A 160 -8.70 -2.66 19.92
N PHE A 161 -8.82 -1.49 19.27
CA PHE A 161 -9.93 -1.16 18.37
C PHE A 161 -10.13 -2.23 17.28
N PHE A 162 -9.05 -2.68 16.63
CA PHE A 162 -9.13 -3.74 15.63
C PHE A 162 -9.53 -5.07 16.24
N LYS A 163 -8.92 -5.45 17.37
CA LYS A 163 -9.26 -6.70 18.05
C LYS A 163 -10.75 -6.73 18.42
N GLN A 164 -11.27 -5.70 19.07
CA GLN A 164 -12.60 -5.75 19.68
C GLN A 164 -13.75 -5.37 18.73
N HIS A 165 -13.55 -4.41 17.84
CA HIS A 165 -14.66 -3.81 17.07
C HIS A 165 -14.68 -4.25 15.61
N ILE A 166 -13.51 -4.53 15.02
CA ILE A 166 -13.40 -5.01 13.64
C ILE A 166 -13.32 -6.54 13.58
N PHE A 167 -12.67 -7.19 14.56
CA PHE A 167 -12.41 -8.64 14.50
C PHE A 167 -13.25 -9.52 15.44
N LEU A 168 -13.93 -8.98 16.46
CA LEU A 168 -14.62 -9.78 17.51
C LEU A 168 -16.14 -9.57 17.67
N ARG A 169 -16.80 -8.66 16.92
CA ARG A 169 -18.27 -8.51 16.99
C ARG A 169 -19.00 -9.44 16.00
N ALA A 170 -20.22 -9.82 16.35
CA ALA A 170 -20.98 -10.96 15.80
C ALA A 170 -21.45 -10.89 14.32
N PRO A 171 -21.16 -9.86 13.51
CA PRO A 171 -20.94 -10.05 12.09
C PRO A 171 -19.43 -10.09 11.77
N TYR A 172 -18.70 -10.94 12.49
CA TYR A 172 -17.72 -11.84 11.88
C TYR A 172 -18.43 -12.69 10.79
N LEU A 173 -19.75 -12.59 10.57
CA LEU A 173 -20.50 -13.08 9.40
C LEU A 173 -20.27 -12.25 8.11
N LEU A 174 -19.65 -11.08 8.20
CA LEU A 174 -18.86 -10.49 7.11
C LEU A 174 -17.38 -10.94 7.18
N GLN A 175 -17.10 -12.12 7.76
CA GLN A 175 -15.81 -12.85 7.84
C GLN A 175 -15.05 -12.84 6.51
N ASN A 176 -15.82 -12.72 5.44
CA ASN A 176 -15.43 -12.25 4.14
C ASN A 176 -16.21 -10.93 3.95
N TYR A 177 -15.59 -9.74 3.98
CA TYR A 177 -14.95 -9.25 2.77
C TYR A 177 -15.66 -9.89 1.57
N LEU A 178 -16.80 -9.34 1.13
CA LEU A 178 -17.38 -9.66 -0.18
C LEU A 178 -16.32 -9.34 -1.23
N MET A 179 -15.37 -10.25 -1.41
CA MET A 179 -14.73 -10.57 -2.65
C MET A 179 -14.10 -9.40 -3.44
N LEU A 180 -13.78 -8.27 -2.76
CA LEU A 180 -13.26 -7.04 -3.36
C LEU A 180 -12.02 -6.47 -2.66
N ASN A 181 -11.40 -7.20 -1.74
CA ASN A 181 -10.03 -6.88 -1.35
C ASN A 181 -9.09 -7.64 -2.25
N ALA A 182 -9.19 -7.35 -3.56
CA ALA A 182 -8.12 -7.66 -4.48
C ALA A 182 -7.20 -6.45 -4.54
N VAL A 183 -5.90 -6.72 -4.64
CA VAL A 183 -4.99 -5.72 -5.20
C VAL A 183 -5.00 -5.94 -6.70
N LEU A 184 -5.46 -4.92 -7.42
CA LEU A 184 -5.66 -4.92 -8.86
C LEU A 184 -4.44 -4.35 -9.59
N LEU A 185 -4.08 -5.01 -10.68
CA LEU A 185 -3.00 -4.68 -11.59
C LEU A 185 -3.62 -4.50 -13.00
N PRO A 186 -4.20 -3.32 -13.29
CA PRO A 186 -4.77 -3.05 -14.60
C PRO A 186 -3.66 -2.91 -15.64
N THR A 187 -4.01 -3.24 -16.87
CA THR A 187 -3.12 -3.10 -18.03
C THR A 187 -3.77 -2.16 -19.04
N SER A 188 -2.97 -1.42 -19.80
CA SER A 188 -3.43 -0.55 -20.90
C SER A 188 -4.32 -1.28 -21.92
N ASN A 189 -4.10 -2.59 -22.11
CA ASN A 189 -4.86 -3.45 -23.01
C ASN A 189 -6.25 -3.87 -22.47
N GLY A 190 -6.63 -3.44 -21.26
CA GLY A 190 -7.93 -3.77 -20.67
C GLY A 190 -8.01 -5.13 -19.96
N ASN A 191 -6.88 -5.81 -19.71
CA ASN A 191 -6.83 -6.95 -18.78
C ASN A 191 -6.66 -6.48 -17.34
N LEU A 192 -7.16 -7.27 -16.39
CA LEU A 192 -7.08 -6.97 -14.96
C LEU A 192 -6.52 -8.15 -14.18
N TYR A 193 -5.24 -8.04 -13.81
CA TYR A 193 -4.54 -9.02 -12.98
C TYR A 193 -4.61 -8.64 -11.50
N GLY A 194 -4.17 -9.54 -10.62
CA GLY A 194 -4.09 -9.23 -9.20
C GLY A 194 -4.11 -10.44 -8.28
N GLU A 195 -4.33 -10.16 -7.01
CA GLU A 195 -4.49 -11.18 -5.97
C GLU A 195 -5.56 -10.76 -4.97
N PHE A 196 -6.37 -11.74 -4.55
CA PHE A 196 -7.29 -11.57 -3.43
C PHE A 196 -6.54 -11.66 -2.09
N VAL A 197 -6.92 -10.80 -1.16
CA VAL A 197 -6.36 -10.72 0.19
C VAL A 197 -7.04 -11.77 1.07
N HIS A 198 -6.25 -12.66 1.65
CA HIS A 198 -6.73 -13.70 2.57
C HIS A 198 -5.97 -13.69 3.91
N GLY A 199 -6.70 -13.65 5.02
CA GLY A 199 -6.11 -13.70 6.36
C GLY A 199 -5.17 -12.51 6.66
N PHE A 200 -5.61 -11.29 6.35
CA PHE A 200 -4.81 -10.07 6.45
C PHE A 200 -4.20 -9.81 7.83
N THR A 201 -4.81 -10.32 8.91
CA THR A 201 -4.28 -10.17 10.28
C THR A 201 -2.93 -10.86 10.49
N LYS A 202 -2.61 -11.89 9.69
CA LYS A 202 -1.35 -12.64 9.79
C LYS A 202 -0.25 -11.96 8.94
N VAL A 203 0.81 -11.48 9.60
CA VAL A 203 2.00 -10.86 8.95
C VAL A 203 2.53 -11.72 7.79
N THR A 204 2.62 -13.04 7.97
CA THR A 204 3.12 -13.95 6.93
C THR A 204 2.24 -13.95 5.68
N ASN A 205 0.92 -13.84 5.84
CA ASN A 205 0.01 -13.81 4.70
C ASN A 205 0.21 -12.51 3.90
N ARG A 206 0.37 -11.38 4.59
CA ARG A 206 0.63 -10.09 3.94
C ARG A 206 1.98 -10.06 3.22
N ILE A 207 3.04 -10.59 3.84
CA ILE A 207 4.36 -10.75 3.17
C ILE A 207 4.23 -11.62 1.91
N THR A 208 3.47 -12.72 1.99
CA THR A 208 3.25 -13.62 0.85
C THR A 208 2.48 -12.93 -0.27
N LEU A 209 1.44 -12.16 0.08
CA LEU A 209 0.67 -11.35 -0.87
C LEU A 209 1.57 -10.32 -1.56
N GLY A 210 2.39 -9.57 -0.81
CA GLY A 210 3.32 -8.59 -1.39
C GLY A 210 4.28 -9.23 -2.40
N LYS A 211 4.81 -10.43 -2.10
CA LYS A 211 5.68 -11.16 -3.03
C LYS A 211 4.96 -11.69 -4.27
N LYS A 212 3.71 -12.12 -4.14
CA LYS A 212 2.86 -12.52 -5.29
C LYS A 212 2.63 -11.34 -6.22
N LEU A 213 2.22 -10.21 -5.65
CA LEU A 213 2.00 -8.98 -6.40
C LEU A 213 3.28 -8.50 -7.09
N ALA A 214 4.41 -8.49 -6.39
CA ALA A 214 5.70 -8.18 -6.99
C ALA A 214 6.03 -9.12 -8.16
N SER A 215 5.78 -10.42 -8.03
CA SER A 215 6.02 -11.37 -9.12
C SER A 215 5.14 -11.09 -10.34
N GLN A 216 3.87 -10.73 -10.15
CA GLN A 216 2.97 -10.37 -11.23
C GLN A 216 3.36 -9.03 -11.88
N ILE A 217 3.68 -8.00 -11.09
CA ILE A 217 4.09 -6.66 -11.57
C ILE A 217 5.31 -6.73 -12.50
N PHE A 218 6.25 -7.64 -12.24
CA PHE A 218 7.45 -7.84 -13.05
C PHE A 218 7.34 -9.02 -14.03
N HIS A 219 6.15 -9.60 -14.20
CA HIS A 219 5.94 -10.64 -15.19
C HIS A 219 5.92 -10.02 -16.61
N PRO A 220 6.61 -10.59 -17.61
CA PRO A 220 6.72 -10.00 -18.95
C PRO A 220 5.37 -9.68 -19.62
N GLN A 221 4.33 -10.49 -19.35
CA GLN A 221 2.98 -10.27 -19.91
C GLN A 221 2.21 -9.10 -19.27
N ILE A 222 2.62 -8.65 -18.08
CA ILE A 222 1.91 -7.62 -17.30
C ILE A 222 2.71 -6.32 -17.26
N HIS A 223 4.03 -6.42 -17.14
CA HIS A 223 4.90 -5.30 -16.78
C HIS A 223 4.77 -4.10 -17.73
N THR A 224 4.92 -4.32 -19.04
CA THR A 224 4.91 -3.23 -20.03
C THR A 224 3.57 -2.49 -20.04
N SER A 225 2.46 -3.22 -20.14
CA SER A 225 1.12 -2.64 -20.20
C SER A 225 0.66 -2.04 -18.87
N LEU A 226 1.17 -2.53 -17.73
CA LEU A 226 1.01 -1.90 -16.43
C LEU A 226 1.76 -0.57 -16.35
N ILE A 227 2.99 -0.50 -16.88
CA ILE A 227 3.77 0.76 -16.92
C ILE A 227 3.06 1.80 -17.78
N GLU A 228 2.57 1.41 -18.96
CA GLU A 228 1.77 2.28 -19.82
C GLU A 228 0.55 2.84 -19.08
N PHE A 229 -0.18 1.99 -18.36
CA PHE A 229 -1.30 2.42 -17.51
C PHE A 229 -0.86 3.48 -16.48
N LEU A 230 0.24 3.24 -15.75
CA LEU A 230 0.71 4.16 -14.71
C LEU A 230 1.13 5.52 -15.27
N LEU A 231 1.63 5.57 -16.51
CA LEU A 231 2.03 6.79 -17.20
C LEU A 231 0.83 7.56 -17.79
N GLN A 232 -0.20 6.86 -18.25
CA GLN A 232 -1.36 7.47 -18.93
C GLN A 232 -2.47 7.90 -17.96
N VAL A 233 -2.63 7.18 -16.84
CA VAL A 233 -3.74 7.42 -15.91
C VAL A 233 -3.25 8.15 -14.68
N GLU A 234 -3.69 9.38 -14.46
CA GLU A 234 -3.43 10.11 -13.21
C GLU A 234 -4.12 9.41 -12.03
N HIS A 235 -3.40 9.31 -10.90
CA HIS A 235 -3.96 8.72 -9.68
C HIS A 235 -4.78 9.75 -8.91
N THR A 236 -6.08 9.49 -8.77
CA THR A 236 -7.02 10.33 -8.02
C THR A 236 -7.50 9.67 -6.72
N GLY A 237 -7.05 8.43 -6.46
CA GLY A 237 -7.57 7.60 -5.39
C GLY A 237 -9.00 7.11 -5.66
N SER A 238 -9.52 7.28 -6.88
CA SER A 238 -10.85 6.82 -7.25
C SER A 238 -10.78 5.52 -8.03
N ARG A 239 -11.86 4.74 -7.97
CA ARG A 239 -12.08 3.63 -8.88
C ARG A 239 -12.04 4.04 -10.36
N ARG A 240 -12.41 5.29 -10.64
CA ARG A 240 -12.45 5.88 -12.00
C ARG A 240 -11.15 5.66 -12.75
N ASP A 241 -10.04 5.74 -12.03
CA ASP A 241 -8.69 5.57 -12.56
C ASP A 241 -8.56 4.20 -13.26
N TYR A 242 -9.16 3.15 -12.71
CA TYR A 242 -9.11 1.78 -13.23
C TYR A 242 -10.26 1.55 -14.21
N GLU A 243 -11.49 1.91 -13.83
CA GLU A 243 -12.71 1.58 -14.57
C GLU A 243 -12.84 2.28 -15.92
N GLN A 244 -12.12 3.36 -16.16
CA GLN A 244 -12.11 4.00 -17.49
C GLN A 244 -11.56 3.10 -18.60
N LEU A 245 -10.79 2.07 -18.27
CA LEU A 245 -10.27 1.09 -19.23
C LEU A 245 -11.26 -0.03 -19.53
N PHE A 246 -12.36 -0.11 -18.78
CA PHE A 246 -13.33 -1.19 -18.88
C PHE A 246 -14.71 -0.62 -19.21
N SER A 247 -15.48 -1.32 -20.04
CA SER A 247 -16.87 -0.93 -20.36
C SER A 247 -17.83 -1.31 -19.23
N ILE A 248 -17.67 -0.68 -18.05
CA ILE A 248 -18.39 -1.03 -16.82
C ILE A 248 -19.32 0.11 -16.42
N ASN A 249 -20.60 -0.22 -16.31
CA ASN A 249 -21.64 0.72 -15.89
C ASN A 249 -21.96 0.56 -14.40
N LEU A 250 -20.99 0.90 -13.55
CA LEU A 250 -21.15 0.93 -12.09
C LEU A 250 -20.91 2.35 -11.54
N PRO A 251 -21.57 2.71 -10.42
CA PRO A 251 -21.27 3.97 -9.74
C PRO A 251 -19.80 4.08 -9.39
N LYS A 252 -19.21 5.21 -9.80
CA LYS A 252 -17.81 5.54 -9.64
C LYS A 252 -17.60 6.39 -8.39
N SER A 253 -16.65 6.00 -7.54
CA SER A 253 -16.33 6.77 -6.32
C SER A 253 -15.83 8.18 -6.68
N PRO A 254 -16.07 9.20 -5.84
CA PRO A 254 -15.43 10.50 -5.99
C PRO A 254 -13.90 10.43 -5.79
N MET A 255 -13.20 11.52 -6.12
CA MET A 255 -11.76 11.62 -5.90
C MET A 255 -11.43 11.76 -4.41
N LEU A 256 -10.30 11.22 -3.97
CA LEU A 256 -9.94 11.12 -2.56
C LEU A 256 -9.90 12.48 -1.84
N ARG A 257 -9.29 13.48 -2.48
CA ARG A 257 -9.17 14.85 -1.94
C ARG A 257 -10.49 15.62 -1.84
N LEU A 258 -11.55 15.12 -2.46
CA LEU A 258 -12.90 15.68 -2.31
C LEU A 258 -13.67 15.06 -1.14
N LEU A 259 -13.21 13.91 -0.64
CA LEU A 259 -13.92 13.11 0.37
C LEU A 259 -13.31 13.24 1.76
N TYR A 260 -11.98 13.22 1.84
CA TYR A 260 -11.27 13.15 3.11
C TYR A 260 -10.31 14.33 3.27
N PRO A 261 -10.26 14.95 4.46
CA PRO A 261 -9.28 15.97 4.76
C PRO A 261 -7.87 15.35 4.89
N ILE A 262 -6.86 16.21 4.85
CA ILE A 262 -5.51 15.83 5.30
C ILE A 262 -5.60 15.46 6.77
N VAL A 263 -4.98 14.33 7.12
CA VAL A 263 -4.94 13.81 8.48
C VAL A 263 -3.55 14.05 9.05
N ASP A 264 -3.48 14.75 10.18
CA ASP A 264 -2.22 14.88 10.91
C ASP A 264 -1.90 13.60 11.66
N HIS A 265 -0.65 13.18 11.53
CA HIS A 265 -0.14 11.95 12.12
C HIS A 265 1.11 12.24 12.92
N GLN A 266 1.30 11.45 13.97
CA GLN A 266 2.52 11.47 14.76
C GLN A 266 3.18 10.09 14.74
N ASP A 267 4.50 10.03 14.72
CA ASP A 267 5.29 8.80 14.87
C ASP A 267 6.13 8.83 16.13
N ASN A 268 5.44 8.83 17.27
CA ASN A 268 6.08 9.10 18.55
C ASN A 268 6.96 7.93 19.03
N ILE A 269 6.74 6.69 18.57
CA ILE A 269 7.43 5.50 19.10
C ILE A 269 7.59 4.41 18.01
N ARG A 270 8.34 4.69 16.92
CA ARG A 270 8.74 3.63 15.99
C ARG A 270 9.89 2.81 16.56
N ASN A 271 9.52 1.67 17.14
CA ASN A 271 10.48 0.71 17.65
C ASN A 271 11.02 -0.18 16.52
N ASP A 272 12.30 -0.56 16.63
CA ASP A 272 12.91 -1.55 15.73
C ASP A 272 12.28 -2.93 15.96
N TRP A 273 11.33 -3.29 15.10
CA TRP A 273 10.59 -4.55 15.17
C TRP A 273 11.51 -5.77 15.07
N TYR A 274 12.67 -5.64 14.43
CA TYR A 274 13.61 -6.74 14.24
C TYR A 274 14.28 -7.16 15.55
N LYS A 275 14.54 -6.20 16.45
CA LYS A 275 15.09 -6.49 17.79
C LYS A 275 14.10 -7.25 18.68
N LEU A 276 12.81 -7.15 18.40
CA LEU A 276 11.74 -7.73 19.22
C LEU A 276 11.27 -9.11 18.72
N GLY A 277 11.26 -9.33 17.41
CA GLY A 277 10.65 -10.52 16.80
C GLY A 277 11.54 -11.30 15.85
N GLY A 278 12.70 -10.76 15.46
CA GLY A 278 13.58 -11.37 14.47
C GLY A 278 12.90 -11.60 13.12
N ILE A 279 13.47 -12.51 12.32
CA ILE A 279 12.97 -12.88 11.00
C ILE A 279 12.70 -14.38 10.92
N ARG A 280 11.55 -14.75 10.35
CA ARG A 280 11.23 -16.16 10.12
C ARG A 280 11.93 -16.66 8.86
N LYS A 281 12.58 -17.82 8.90
CA LYS A 281 13.32 -18.41 7.75
C LYS A 281 12.50 -18.42 6.45
N LYS A 282 11.23 -18.81 6.53
CA LYS A 282 10.31 -18.86 5.37
C LYS A 282 10.06 -17.50 4.70
N TRP A 283 10.33 -16.38 5.37
CA TRP A 283 10.18 -15.06 4.77
C TRP A 283 11.32 -14.74 3.80
N TYR A 284 12.45 -15.44 3.83
CA TYR A 284 13.51 -15.25 2.83
C TYR A 284 13.23 -15.96 1.52
N THR A 285 12.53 -17.09 1.57
CA THR A 285 12.24 -17.90 0.38
C THR A 285 11.36 -17.13 -0.60
N TRP A 286 11.82 -17.03 -1.85
CA TRP A 286 10.99 -16.58 -2.95
C TRP A 286 10.34 -17.80 -3.59
N GLN A 287 9.03 -17.75 -3.78
CA GLN A 287 8.28 -18.79 -4.48
C GLN A 287 7.96 -18.30 -5.88
N THR A 288 7.89 -19.22 -6.83
CA THR A 288 7.31 -18.93 -8.14
C THR A 288 5.80 -18.82 -7.96
N PHE A 289 5.21 -17.79 -8.56
CA PHE A 289 3.78 -17.57 -8.52
C PHE A 289 3.26 -17.45 -9.95
N GLU A 290 2.12 -18.07 -10.21
CA GLU A 290 1.41 -17.93 -11.46
C GLU A 290 0.74 -16.54 -11.52
N ILE A 291 0.65 -16.02 -12.75
CA ILE A 291 -0.18 -14.85 -13.02
C ILE A 291 -1.64 -15.20 -12.82
N LYS A 292 -2.44 -14.23 -12.39
CA LYS A 292 -3.88 -14.42 -12.21
C LYS A 292 -4.63 -13.24 -12.76
N GLU A 293 -5.40 -13.50 -13.80
CA GLU A 293 -6.43 -12.57 -14.23
C GLU A 293 -7.61 -12.66 -13.27
N VAL A 294 -7.97 -11.55 -12.65
CA VAL A 294 -9.01 -11.49 -11.61
C VAL A 294 -10.23 -10.71 -12.05
N GLY A 295 -10.18 -10.02 -13.20
CA GLY A 295 -11.18 -9.05 -13.63
C GLY A 295 -12.61 -9.57 -13.64
N GLN A 296 -12.87 -10.68 -14.34
CA GLN A 296 -14.21 -11.27 -14.43
C GLN A 296 -14.77 -11.57 -13.04
N SER A 297 -14.00 -12.30 -12.22
CA SER A 297 -14.43 -12.63 -10.87
C SER A 297 -14.68 -11.34 -10.07
N PHE A 298 -13.73 -10.41 -10.03
CA PHE A 298 -13.80 -9.19 -9.24
C PHE A 298 -15.05 -8.38 -9.56
N TYR A 299 -15.38 -8.19 -10.85
CA TYR A 299 -16.56 -7.40 -11.22
C TYR A 299 -17.88 -8.15 -11.06
N GLN A 300 -17.93 -9.48 -11.22
CA GLN A 300 -19.10 -10.28 -10.81
C GLN A 300 -19.41 -10.07 -9.34
N LYS A 301 -18.39 -10.15 -8.49
CA LYS A 301 -18.47 -9.96 -7.04
C LYS A 301 -18.97 -8.56 -6.68
N ARG A 302 -18.53 -7.55 -7.43
CA ARG A 302 -19.01 -6.17 -7.27
C ARG A 302 -20.45 -5.99 -7.73
N ASN A 303 -20.86 -6.59 -8.84
CA ASN A 303 -22.25 -6.53 -9.30
C ASN A 303 -23.19 -7.14 -8.25
N LEU A 304 -22.80 -8.25 -7.63
CA LEU A 304 -23.56 -8.85 -6.52
C LEU A 304 -23.69 -7.90 -5.31
N LEU A 305 -22.63 -7.18 -4.96
CA LEU A 305 -22.66 -6.17 -3.89
C LEU A 305 -23.67 -5.03 -4.19
N PHE A 306 -23.70 -4.54 -5.44
CA PHE A 306 -24.66 -3.53 -5.86
C PHE A 306 -26.09 -4.08 -5.95
N ALA A 307 -26.28 -5.30 -6.45
CA ALA A 307 -27.58 -5.96 -6.49
C ALA A 307 -28.16 -6.12 -5.07
N TYR A 308 -27.35 -6.58 -4.11
CA TYR A 308 -27.73 -6.64 -2.69
C TYR A 308 -28.18 -5.28 -2.15
N HIS A 309 -27.43 -4.22 -2.45
CA HIS A 309 -27.80 -2.85 -2.05
C HIS A 309 -29.18 -2.44 -2.60
N TYR A 310 -29.45 -2.69 -3.89
CA TYR A 310 -30.72 -2.32 -4.50
C TYR A 310 -31.89 -3.14 -3.96
N VAL A 311 -31.72 -4.45 -3.77
CA VAL A 311 -32.75 -5.31 -3.17
C VAL A 311 -33.09 -4.84 -1.75
N LYS A 312 -32.09 -4.61 -0.91
CA LYS A 312 -32.32 -4.16 0.46
C LYS A 312 -32.97 -2.77 0.53
N LYS A 313 -32.60 -1.87 -0.38
CA LYS A 313 -33.24 -0.55 -0.50
C LYS A 313 -34.71 -0.65 -0.92
N ALA A 314 -35.07 -1.61 -1.77
CA ALA A 314 -36.44 -1.85 -2.18
C ALA A 314 -37.29 -2.42 -1.04
N LEU A 315 -36.76 -3.40 -0.29
CA LEU A 315 -37.45 -4.00 0.86
C LEU A 315 -37.76 -2.96 1.94
N ASN A 316 -36.79 -2.13 2.32
CA ASN A 316 -36.99 -1.09 3.33
C ASN A 316 -37.96 0.02 2.90
N LYS A 317 -38.33 0.12 1.62
CA LYS A 317 -39.32 1.07 1.11
C LYS A 317 -40.75 0.52 1.11
N VAL A 318 -40.93 -0.78 1.38
CA VAL A 318 -42.24 -1.44 1.44
C VAL A 318 -42.80 -1.44 2.87
N ASP A 319 -41.94 -1.18 3.86
CA ASP A 319 -42.29 -1.15 5.29
C ASP A 319 -42.56 0.29 5.83
N ASP A 320 -42.47 1.31 4.97
CA ASP A 320 -42.89 2.71 5.19
C ASP A 320 -44.12 3.02 4.33
#